data_AF-A0A3P6QXZ3-F1
#
_entry.id   AF-A0A3P6QXZ3-F1
#
_cell.length_a   1.000
_cell.length_b   1.000
_cell.length_c   1.000
_cell.angle_alpha   90.00
_cell.angle_beta   90.00
_cell.angle_gamma   90.00
#
_symmetry.space_group_name_H-M   'P 1'
#
loop_
_entity.id
_entity.type
_entity.pdbx_description
1 polymer ?
#
loop_
_entity_poly.entity_id
_entity_poly.type
_entity_poly.pdbx_seq_one_letter_code
_entity_poly.pdbx_strand_id
1 'polypeptide(L)'
;MGHVSIMSLASLFVKLSQIAKFRILVRDADETPRFVRVEITLNSAVFCVTFTDAEYYPPPIRIENHSDVPVLYQQQSEGPIGQHLRTICKARSHIDYAWDDLYGSRRIVLQVYENKSHVYDPSVKGIGPQLVYENHMYIQLASSFNGGISFSTSISKRTEENELVLETLQKGKVILNKQNRVDANSGNQLWILCKDGCIENIGMTFRARTRMDGTLCCPGLPGMAVTHRAPEIIMAKCDTSRGEVTDPASQIWRIQRQRPGSGILEVECLHNGPTLVVRITDREDRLRNMSVPSFSRPAKPGILPFRLHLEK
;
A
#
# COMPACT_ATOMS: atom_id res chain seq x y z
N MET A 1 -9.61 34.71 25.07
CA MET A 1 -10.13 35.14 23.76
C MET A 1 -9.28 34.47 22.70
N GLY A 2 -9.74 33.36 22.14
CA GLY A 2 -9.02 32.63 21.10
C GLY A 2 -9.18 33.37 19.76
N HIS A 3 -8.07 33.79 19.19
CA HIS A 3 -8.03 34.41 17.87
C HIS A 3 -8.25 33.29 16.84
N VAL A 4 -9.48 33.15 16.33
CA VAL A 4 -9.76 32.24 15.22
C VAL A 4 -9.28 32.93 13.94
N SER A 5 -8.00 32.79 13.62
CA SER A 5 -7.49 33.15 12.31
C SER A 5 -7.91 32.06 11.33
N ILE A 6 -8.91 32.35 10.50
CA ILE A 6 -9.23 31.54 9.32
C ILE A 6 -8.11 31.79 8.30
N MET A 7 -6.94 31.21 8.53
CA MET A 7 -5.86 31.13 7.53
C MET A 7 -5.97 29.80 6.79
N SER A 8 -6.97 29.73 5.93
CA SER A 8 -6.92 28.94 4.71
C SER A 8 -7.85 29.62 3.73
N LEU A 9 -7.31 30.01 2.58
CA LEU A 9 -8.00 30.64 1.45
C LEU A 9 -8.94 29.64 0.74
N ALA A 10 -9.72 28.89 1.50
CA ALA A 10 -10.87 28.13 1.03
C ALA A 10 -12.11 28.82 1.58
N SER A 11 -12.66 29.76 0.81
CA SER A 11 -13.95 30.38 1.12
C SER A 11 -15.03 29.31 1.09
N LEU A 12 -15.45 28.83 2.25
CA LEU A 12 -16.63 27.98 2.35
C LEU A 12 -17.87 28.85 2.12
N PHE A 13 -18.47 28.75 0.94
CA PHE A 13 -19.73 29.44 0.63
C PHE A 13 -20.91 28.66 1.22
N VAL A 14 -21.43 29.15 2.35
CA VAL A 14 -22.65 28.60 2.96
C VAL A 14 -23.84 29.47 2.54
N LYS A 15 -24.80 28.89 1.81
CA LYS A 15 -26.07 29.56 1.52
C LYS A 15 -26.92 29.64 2.80
N LEU A 16 -27.00 30.84 3.38
CA LEU A 16 -27.76 31.09 4.63
C LEU A 16 -29.28 31.10 4.46
N SER A 17 -29.80 30.76 3.27
CA SER A 17 -31.24 30.80 2.98
C SER A 17 -31.98 29.50 3.30
N GLN A 18 -31.31 28.52 3.94
CA GLN A 18 -31.88 27.20 4.24
C GLN A 18 -31.47 26.75 5.64
N ILE A 19 -32.40 26.07 6.33
CA ILE A 19 -32.09 25.36 7.59
C ILE A 19 -31.13 24.23 7.25
N ALA A 20 -30.01 24.16 7.96
CA ALA A 20 -28.96 23.18 7.67
C ALA A 20 -28.19 22.82 8.94
N LYS A 21 -27.70 21.58 9.01
CA LYS A 21 -26.75 21.13 10.04
C LYS A 21 -25.59 20.43 9.36
N PHE A 22 -24.39 20.91 9.56
CA PHE A 22 -23.18 20.37 8.93
C PHE A 22 -21.96 20.59 9.82
N ARG A 23 -20.83 19.98 9.43
CA ARG A 23 -19.55 20.13 10.11
C ARG A 23 -18.54 20.69 9.13
N ILE A 24 -17.72 21.61 9.60
CA ILE A 24 -16.64 22.21 8.82
C ILE A 24 -15.32 21.87 9.51
N LEU A 25 -14.27 21.69 8.71
CA LEU A 25 -12.91 21.56 9.20
C LEU A 25 -12.31 22.97 9.33
N VAL A 26 -11.86 23.33 10.52
CA VAL A 26 -11.14 24.57 10.80
C VAL A 26 -9.75 24.20 11.31
N ARG A 27 -8.73 25.00 11.02
CA ARG A 27 -7.40 24.82 11.59
C ARG A 27 -7.16 25.86 12.67
N ASP A 28 -6.58 25.44 13.78
CA ASP A 28 -6.13 26.34 14.85
C ASP A 28 -4.80 27.02 14.45
N ALA A 29 -4.29 27.95 15.27
CA ALA A 29 -3.09 28.73 14.98
C ALA A 29 -1.81 27.86 14.84
N ASP A 30 -1.84 26.65 15.38
CA ASP A 30 -0.79 25.63 15.27
C ASP A 30 -1.01 24.65 14.09
N GLU A 31 -1.95 24.98 13.19
CA GLU A 31 -2.42 24.15 12.07
C GLU A 31 -3.18 22.87 12.46
N THR A 32 -3.47 22.65 13.75
CA THR A 32 -4.23 21.49 14.21
C THR A 32 -5.65 21.53 13.64
N PRO A 33 -6.09 20.51 12.89
CA PRO A 33 -7.45 20.45 12.37
C PRO A 33 -8.46 20.14 13.48
N ARG A 34 -9.54 20.92 13.55
CA ARG A 34 -10.67 20.73 14.45
C ARG A 34 -11.98 20.79 13.66
N PHE A 35 -12.96 19.99 14.06
CA PHE A 35 -14.31 20.10 13.53
C PHE A 35 -15.11 21.13 14.32
N VAL A 36 -15.83 21.98 13.60
CA VAL A 36 -16.85 22.86 14.18
C VAL A 36 -18.20 22.46 13.62
N ARG A 37 -19.17 22.26 14.50
CA ARG A 37 -20.55 21.99 14.13
C ARG A 37 -21.27 23.31 13.88
N VAL A 38 -21.87 23.44 12.70
CA VAL A 38 -22.65 24.60 12.29
C VAL A 38 -24.12 24.19 12.16
N GLU A 39 -25.00 24.96 12.81
CA GLU A 39 -26.43 24.76 12.78
C GLU A 39 -27.12 26.08 12.40
N ILE A 40 -27.78 26.09 11.24
CA ILE A 40 -28.61 27.20 10.76
C ILE A 40 -30.05 26.84 11.08
N THR A 41 -30.68 27.65 11.91
CA THR A 41 -32.10 27.53 12.30
C THR A 41 -32.85 28.77 11.86
N LEU A 42 -34.17 28.64 11.65
CA LEU A 42 -35.05 29.77 11.38
C LEU A 42 -35.90 30.04 12.61
N ASN A 43 -35.63 31.15 13.29
CA ASN A 43 -36.40 31.60 14.44
C ASN A 43 -37.31 32.74 13.96
N SER A 44 -38.58 32.40 13.70
CA SER A 44 -39.56 33.28 13.06
C SER A 44 -39.10 33.74 11.67
N ALA A 45 -38.60 34.97 11.53
CA ALA A 45 -38.12 35.57 10.28
C ALA A 45 -36.59 35.81 10.28
N VAL A 46 -35.87 35.25 11.25
CA VAL A 46 -34.42 35.45 11.41
C VAL A 46 -33.70 34.11 11.32
N PHE A 47 -32.70 34.03 10.43
CA PHE A 47 -31.78 32.90 10.42
C PHE A 47 -30.77 33.04 11.56
N CYS A 48 -30.73 32.05 12.44
CA CYS A 48 -29.77 31.97 13.54
C CYS A 48 -28.72 30.90 13.21
N VAL A 49 -27.46 31.30 13.11
CA VAL A 49 -26.33 30.40 12.89
C VAL A 49 -25.61 30.15 14.21
N THR A 50 -25.57 28.90 14.63
CA THR A 50 -24.93 28.48 15.88
C THR A 50 -23.69 27.65 15.56
N PHE A 51 -22.56 28.03 16.15
CA PHE A 51 -21.31 27.29 16.10
C PHE A 51 -21.12 26.57 17.44
N THR A 52 -20.89 25.26 17.39
CA THR A 52 -20.67 24.43 18.57
C THR A 52 -19.45 23.54 18.36
N ASP A 53 -18.80 23.19 19.46
CA ASP A 53 -17.74 22.19 19.44
C ASP A 53 -18.29 20.85 18.94
N ALA A 54 -17.53 20.18 18.08
CA ALA A 54 -17.88 18.88 17.52
C ALA A 54 -17.11 17.73 18.19
N GLU A 55 -16.28 17.97 19.21
CA GLU A 55 -15.41 16.97 19.85
C GLU A 55 -16.14 15.70 20.32
N TYR A 56 -17.37 15.83 20.81
CA TYR A 56 -18.19 14.70 21.27
C TYR A 56 -18.98 14.01 20.15
N TYR A 57 -18.93 14.52 18.92
CA TYR A 57 -19.64 13.95 17.79
C TYR A 57 -18.70 13.14 16.91
N PRO A 58 -19.11 11.94 16.49
CA PRO A 58 -18.32 11.17 15.55
C PRO A 58 -18.20 11.91 14.20
N PRO A 59 -17.09 11.74 13.49
CA PRO A 59 -16.83 12.44 12.23
C PRO A 59 -17.86 12.03 11.17
N PRO A 60 -18.24 12.92 10.23
CA PRO A 60 -19.15 12.56 9.14
C PRO A 60 -18.59 11.43 8.28
N ILE A 61 -17.31 11.54 7.92
CA ILE A 61 -16.59 10.57 7.11
C ILE A 61 -15.27 10.27 7.80
N ARG A 62 -14.85 9.00 7.77
CA ARG A 62 -13.52 8.57 8.18
C ARG A 62 -12.88 7.77 7.06
N ILE A 63 -11.69 8.19 6.64
CA ILE A 63 -10.87 7.48 5.66
C ILE A 63 -9.85 6.67 6.44
N GLU A 64 -9.95 5.34 6.40
CA GLU A 64 -9.06 4.42 7.09
C GLU A 64 -8.09 3.81 6.09
N ASN A 65 -6.81 4.16 6.17
CA ASN A 65 -5.78 3.55 5.36
C ASN A 65 -5.03 2.48 6.15
N HIS A 66 -5.42 1.23 5.95
CA HIS A 66 -4.75 0.08 6.55
C HIS A 66 -3.58 -0.44 5.70
N SER A 67 -3.29 0.16 4.54
CA SER A 67 -2.16 -0.24 3.69
C SER A 67 -0.85 0.47 4.08
N ASP A 68 0.27 -0.03 3.58
CA ASP A 68 1.58 0.62 3.68
C ASP A 68 1.80 1.69 2.59
N VAL A 69 0.76 1.98 1.79
CA VAL A 69 0.82 2.90 0.66
C VAL A 69 0.06 4.17 1.01
N PRO A 70 0.67 5.36 0.95
CA PRO A 70 -0.06 6.60 1.14
C PRO A 70 -1.08 6.80 0.01
N VAL A 71 -2.27 7.28 0.36
CA VAL A 71 -3.35 7.51 -0.59
C VAL A 71 -3.78 8.97 -0.54
N LEU A 72 -3.77 9.62 -1.69
CA LEU A 72 -4.30 10.97 -1.84
C LEU A 72 -5.82 10.90 -1.89
N TYR A 73 -6.48 11.81 -1.18
CA TYR A 73 -7.92 11.99 -1.21
C TYR A 73 -8.27 13.45 -1.50
N GLN A 74 -9.42 13.63 -2.15
CA GLN A 74 -10.02 14.93 -2.42
C GLN A 74 -11.52 14.74 -2.68
N GLN A 75 -12.34 15.75 -2.44
CA GLN A 75 -13.72 15.74 -2.95
C GLN A 75 -13.72 15.79 -4.49
N GLN A 76 -14.67 15.09 -5.10
CA GLN A 76 -14.90 15.21 -6.53
C GLN A 76 -15.44 16.60 -6.86
N SER A 77 -14.79 17.30 -7.78
CA SER A 77 -15.23 18.59 -8.32
C SER A 77 -15.37 18.51 -9.83
N GLU A 78 -16.28 19.32 -10.40
CA GLU A 78 -16.48 19.45 -11.85
C GLU A 78 -15.48 20.44 -12.48
N GLY A 79 -14.80 21.27 -11.67
CA GLY A 79 -13.84 22.28 -12.11
C GLY A 79 -12.39 22.04 -11.64
N PRO A 80 -11.45 22.93 -11.99
CA PRO A 80 -10.08 22.86 -11.52
C PRO A 80 -10.02 22.87 -9.99
N ILE A 81 -9.36 21.88 -9.41
CA ILE A 81 -9.24 21.73 -7.96
C ILE A 81 -7.97 22.44 -7.48
N GLY A 82 -8.11 23.29 -6.46
CA GLY A 82 -6.96 23.91 -5.81
C GLY A 82 -6.04 22.87 -5.18
N GLN A 83 -4.72 23.02 -5.35
CA GLN A 83 -3.75 22.03 -4.81
C GLN A 83 -3.89 21.80 -3.30
N HIS A 84 -4.35 22.81 -2.55
CA HIS A 84 -4.57 22.74 -1.11
C HIS A 84 -5.72 21.81 -0.68
N LEU A 85 -6.62 21.43 -1.59
CA LEU A 85 -7.70 20.47 -1.34
C LEU A 85 -7.27 19.01 -1.57
N ARG A 86 -6.05 18.80 -2.08
CA ARG A 86 -5.47 17.47 -2.31
C ARG A 86 -4.66 17.09 -1.09
N THR A 87 -5.14 16.14 -0.31
CA THR A 87 -4.50 15.76 0.96
C THR A 87 -4.13 14.27 0.97
N ILE A 88 -3.08 13.91 1.71
CA ILE A 88 -2.60 12.53 1.80
C ILE A 88 -3.07 11.90 3.11
N CYS A 89 -3.78 10.77 3.00
CA CYS A 89 -3.94 9.83 4.10
C CYS A 89 -2.69 8.94 4.15
N LYS A 90 -1.91 9.07 5.24
CA LYS A 90 -0.64 8.34 5.39
C LYS A 90 -0.89 6.84 5.48
N ALA A 91 0.16 6.07 5.19
CA ALA A 91 0.17 4.63 5.43
C ALA A 91 -0.21 4.31 6.89
N ARG A 92 -0.96 3.23 7.11
CA ARG A 92 -1.37 2.73 8.44
C ARG A 92 -1.96 3.83 9.33
N SER A 93 -2.76 4.72 8.77
CA SER A 93 -3.36 5.86 9.48
C SER A 93 -4.83 6.02 9.13
N HIS A 94 -5.50 6.96 9.79
CA HIS A 94 -6.85 7.36 9.43
C HIS A 94 -6.96 8.88 9.45
N ILE A 95 -7.94 9.40 8.73
CA ILE A 95 -8.28 10.82 8.70
C ILE A 95 -9.79 10.97 8.89
N ASP A 96 -10.16 11.87 9.78
CA ASP A 96 -11.53 12.34 9.91
C ASP A 96 -11.78 13.46 8.90
N TYR A 97 -12.89 13.38 8.18
CA TYR A 97 -13.16 14.21 7.01
C TYR A 97 -14.60 14.72 6.98
N ALA A 98 -14.75 15.94 6.45
CA ALA A 98 -16.02 16.54 6.06
C ALA A 98 -15.86 17.13 4.66
N TRP A 99 -16.95 17.23 3.90
CA TRP A 99 -16.92 17.75 2.53
C TRP A 99 -16.38 19.18 2.47
N ASP A 100 -15.45 19.44 1.54
CA ASP A 100 -14.89 20.75 1.26
C ASP A 100 -15.94 21.70 0.68
N ASP A 101 -16.77 21.20 -0.24
CA ASP A 101 -17.94 21.86 -0.81
C ASP A 101 -19.21 21.10 -0.42
N LEU A 102 -20.03 21.72 0.43
CA LEU A 102 -21.28 21.15 0.93
C LEU A 102 -22.36 20.99 -0.16
N TYR A 103 -22.26 21.75 -1.25
CA TYR A 103 -23.18 21.72 -2.39
C TYR A 103 -22.60 20.95 -3.59
N GLY A 104 -21.32 20.58 -3.52
CA GLY A 104 -20.62 19.80 -4.53
C GLY A 104 -20.96 18.31 -4.51
N SER A 105 -20.25 17.55 -5.35
CA SER A 105 -20.43 16.10 -5.43
C SER A 105 -20.05 15.42 -4.12
N ARG A 106 -20.96 14.61 -3.56
CA ARG A 106 -20.73 13.84 -2.33
C ARG A 106 -19.94 12.55 -2.59
N ARG A 107 -18.87 12.68 -3.36
CA ARG A 107 -17.99 11.59 -3.75
C ARG A 107 -16.54 11.95 -3.48
N ILE A 108 -15.76 10.95 -3.09
CA ILE A 108 -14.33 11.08 -2.80
C ILE A 108 -13.56 10.49 -3.96
N VAL A 109 -12.61 11.24 -4.49
CA VAL A 109 -11.58 10.72 -5.39
C VAL A 109 -10.43 10.23 -4.53
N LEU A 110 -10.12 8.94 -4.62
CA LEU A 110 -8.88 8.40 -4.04
C LEU A 110 -7.89 8.16 -5.17
N GLN A 111 -6.64 8.54 -4.95
CA GLN A 111 -5.55 8.39 -5.90
C GLN A 111 -4.33 7.77 -5.23
N VAL A 112 -3.72 6.83 -5.93
CA VAL A 112 -2.47 6.20 -5.55
C VAL A 112 -1.43 6.38 -6.67
N TYR A 113 -0.30 6.98 -6.33
CA TYR A 113 0.74 7.36 -7.31
C TYR A 113 0.19 8.17 -8.51
N GLU A 114 0.98 8.30 -9.58
CA GLU A 114 0.82 9.39 -10.54
C GLU A 114 -0.46 9.33 -11.39
N ASN A 115 -1.02 8.15 -11.71
CA ASN A 115 -2.08 8.06 -12.73
C ASN A 115 -3.27 7.16 -12.36
N LYS A 116 -3.46 6.83 -11.07
CA LYS A 116 -4.40 5.76 -10.70
C LYS A 116 -5.35 6.23 -9.63
N SER A 117 -6.53 6.65 -10.06
CA SER A 117 -7.57 7.17 -9.21
C SER A 117 -8.92 6.56 -9.54
N HIS A 118 -9.75 6.41 -8.52
CA HIS A 118 -11.15 6.07 -8.66
C HIS A 118 -12.00 6.97 -7.78
N VAL A 119 -13.29 7.01 -8.11
CA VAL A 119 -14.29 7.82 -7.42
C VAL A 119 -15.19 6.88 -6.60
N TYR A 120 -15.41 7.25 -5.35
CA TYR A 120 -16.18 6.47 -4.39
C TYR A 120 -17.30 7.32 -3.82
N ASP A 121 -18.47 6.73 -3.65
CA ASP A 121 -19.56 7.31 -2.89
C ASP A 121 -19.57 6.68 -1.49
N PRO A 122 -19.17 7.42 -0.43
CA PRO A 122 -19.12 6.87 0.93
C PRO A 122 -20.49 6.42 1.46
N SER A 123 -21.60 6.91 0.87
CA SER A 123 -22.95 6.52 1.28
C SER A 123 -23.37 5.15 0.73
N VAL A 124 -22.76 4.70 -0.36
CA VAL A 124 -23.05 3.40 -0.99
C VAL A 124 -22.16 2.34 -0.37
N LYS A 125 -22.73 1.46 0.44
CA LYS A 125 -21.99 0.36 1.07
C LYS A 125 -21.51 -0.66 0.04
N GLY A 126 -20.31 -1.18 0.24
CA GLY A 126 -19.75 -2.28 -0.53
C GLY A 126 -18.33 -2.03 -0.99
N ILE A 127 -17.80 -3.02 -1.69
CA ILE A 127 -16.46 -2.96 -2.29
C ILE A 127 -16.55 -2.15 -3.59
N GLY A 128 -15.77 -1.08 -3.65
CA GLY A 128 -15.63 -0.24 -4.84
C GLY A 128 -14.56 -0.75 -5.81
N PRO A 129 -14.31 -0.01 -6.90
CA PRO A 129 -13.20 -0.30 -7.80
C PRO A 129 -11.85 -0.29 -7.05
N GLN A 130 -10.92 -1.16 -7.43
CA GLN A 130 -9.61 -1.27 -6.80
C GLN A 130 -8.63 -0.22 -7.34
N LEU A 131 -7.78 0.33 -6.47
CA LEU A 131 -6.67 1.19 -6.89
C LEU A 131 -5.46 0.29 -7.22
N VAL A 132 -5.16 0.12 -8.51
CA VAL A 132 -4.14 -0.84 -8.97
C VAL A 132 -2.88 -0.13 -9.43
N TYR A 133 -1.81 -0.03 -8.64
CA TYR A 133 -0.55 0.62 -9.04
C TYR A 133 0.54 -0.33 -9.51
N GLU A 134 1.47 0.22 -10.30
CA GLU A 134 2.63 -0.56 -10.75
C GLU A 134 3.59 -0.77 -9.58
N ASN A 135 3.89 -2.04 -9.31
CA ASN A 135 4.84 -2.41 -8.29
C ASN A 135 5.72 -3.54 -8.80
N HIS A 136 6.82 -3.15 -9.44
CA HIS A 136 7.80 -4.09 -9.96
C HIS A 136 8.71 -4.60 -8.83
N MET A 137 9.55 -5.57 -9.15
CA MET A 137 10.41 -6.22 -8.18
C MET A 137 11.88 -6.05 -8.54
N TYR A 138 12.70 -5.83 -7.53
CA TYR A 138 14.12 -6.11 -7.59
C TYR A 138 14.34 -7.58 -7.21
N ILE A 139 15.22 -8.25 -7.93
CA ILE A 139 15.71 -9.57 -7.57
C ILE A 139 17.08 -9.36 -6.99
N GLN A 140 17.17 -9.47 -5.68
CA GLN A 140 18.37 -9.15 -4.94
C GLN A 140 19.08 -10.41 -4.49
N LEU A 141 20.40 -10.38 -4.57
CA LEU A 141 21.24 -11.39 -3.95
C LEU A 141 21.10 -11.28 -2.43
N ALA A 142 20.51 -12.29 -1.78
CA ALA A 142 20.47 -12.33 -0.32
C ALA A 142 21.90 -12.56 0.17
N SER A 143 22.34 -11.74 1.14
CA SER A 143 23.72 -11.72 1.60
C SER A 143 24.18 -13.12 2.01
N SER A 144 25.04 -13.73 1.19
CA SER A 144 25.83 -14.91 1.55
C SER A 144 27.24 -14.50 2.01
N PHE A 145 27.49 -13.19 2.15
CA PHE A 145 28.81 -12.64 2.45
C PHE A 145 28.97 -12.38 3.94
N ASN A 146 28.96 -13.43 4.76
CA ASN A 146 29.45 -13.31 6.14
C ASN A 146 30.29 -14.54 6.55
N GLY A 147 31.61 -14.37 6.51
CA GLY A 147 32.44 -14.70 7.67
C GLY A 147 33.13 -16.06 7.71
N GLY A 148 33.80 -16.49 6.64
CA GLY A 148 34.95 -17.39 6.80
C GLY A 148 36.05 -16.68 7.60
N ILE A 149 36.35 -17.19 8.80
CA ILE A 149 37.38 -16.70 9.73
C ILE A 149 38.65 -16.32 8.95
N SER A 150 38.95 -15.02 8.90
CA SER A 150 40.25 -14.54 8.44
C SER A 150 40.75 -13.48 9.42
N PHE A 151 41.68 -13.91 10.26
CA PHE A 151 42.56 -13.03 11.03
C PHE A 151 43.37 -12.20 10.05
N SER A 152 42.93 -10.97 9.78
CA SER A 152 43.69 -10.03 8.96
C SER A 152 43.33 -8.61 9.37
N THR A 153 44.19 -8.04 10.20
CA THR A 153 44.20 -6.63 10.60
C THR A 153 44.53 -5.78 9.39
N SER A 154 43.52 -5.34 8.64
CA SER A 154 43.67 -4.27 7.67
C SER A 154 42.34 -3.57 7.44
N ILE A 155 42.40 -2.24 7.47
CA ILE A 155 41.34 -1.24 7.35
C ILE A 155 40.72 -1.28 5.93
N SER A 156 40.08 -2.39 5.56
CA SER A 156 39.08 -2.36 4.50
C SER A 156 37.73 -2.07 5.16
N LYS A 157 37.19 -0.88 4.88
CA LYS A 157 35.78 -0.58 5.11
C LYS A 157 34.99 -1.77 4.59
N ARG A 158 34.45 -2.61 5.48
CA ARG A 158 33.38 -3.54 5.14
C ARG A 158 32.38 -2.70 4.37
N THR A 159 32.24 -2.93 3.07
CA THR A 159 31.25 -2.22 2.28
C THR A 159 29.92 -2.61 2.86
N GLU A 160 29.38 -1.75 3.70
CA GLU A 160 27.99 -1.74 4.11
C GLU A 160 27.18 -1.97 2.83
N GLU A 161 26.64 -3.18 2.71
CA GLU A 161 25.29 -3.39 2.18
C GLU A 161 25.02 -2.75 0.80
N ASN A 162 25.92 -2.92 -0.17
CA ASN A 162 25.53 -2.70 -1.56
C ASN A 162 24.50 -3.79 -1.90
N GLU A 163 23.22 -3.45 -1.81
CA GLU A 163 22.11 -4.30 -2.26
C GLU A 163 22.32 -4.59 -3.76
N LEU A 164 22.94 -5.74 -4.08
CA LEU A 164 23.19 -6.14 -5.46
C LEU A 164 21.93 -6.75 -6.03
N VAL A 165 21.48 -6.21 -7.16
CA VAL A 165 20.28 -6.65 -7.86
C VAL A 165 20.63 -7.14 -9.26
N LEU A 166 19.77 -7.99 -9.82
CA LEU A 166 19.85 -8.34 -11.23
C LEU A 166 19.52 -7.13 -12.10
N GLU A 167 20.43 -6.82 -13.01
CA GLU A 167 20.30 -5.78 -14.02
C GLU A 167 20.48 -6.37 -15.41
N THR A 168 19.62 -5.98 -16.35
CA THR A 168 19.78 -6.35 -17.76
C THR A 168 20.49 -5.26 -18.54
N LEU A 169 21.61 -5.61 -19.17
CA LEU A 169 22.36 -4.78 -20.10
C LEU A 169 21.88 -5.00 -21.55
N GLN A 170 22.55 -4.33 -22.48
CA GLN A 170 22.33 -4.51 -23.92
C GLN A 170 22.46 -5.98 -24.33
N LYS A 171 21.72 -6.36 -25.38
CA LYS A 171 21.69 -7.73 -25.95
C LYS A 171 21.22 -8.81 -24.96
N GLY A 172 20.53 -8.43 -23.88
CA GLY A 172 19.95 -9.38 -22.91
C GLY A 172 20.93 -9.95 -21.89
N LYS A 173 22.16 -9.42 -21.81
CA LYS A 173 23.13 -9.85 -20.79
C LYS A 173 22.65 -9.42 -19.40
N VAL A 174 22.47 -10.37 -18.48
CA VAL A 174 22.11 -10.09 -17.09
C VAL A 174 23.37 -10.07 -16.23
N ILE A 175 23.50 -9.05 -15.38
CA ILE A 175 24.61 -8.90 -14.43
C ILE A 175 24.08 -8.61 -13.03
N LEU A 176 24.94 -8.80 -12.03
CA LEU A 176 24.75 -8.23 -10.70
C LEU A 176 25.30 -6.82 -10.67
N ASN A 177 24.49 -5.86 -10.23
CA ASN A 177 24.92 -4.47 -10.07
C ASN A 177 24.31 -3.85 -8.82
N LYS A 178 24.85 -2.70 -8.41
CA LYS A 178 24.31 -1.95 -7.28
C LYS A 178 22.88 -1.49 -7.59
N GLN A 179 21.96 -1.71 -6.64
CA GLN A 179 20.58 -1.26 -6.76
C GLN A 179 20.51 0.25 -6.89
N ASN A 180 19.86 0.70 -7.96
CA ASN A 180 19.51 2.08 -8.20
C ASN A 180 18.03 2.28 -7.86
N ARG A 181 17.74 2.87 -6.70
CA ARG A 181 16.36 3.11 -6.24
C ARG A 181 15.70 4.35 -6.85
N VAL A 182 16.44 5.19 -7.58
CA VAL A 182 15.94 6.46 -8.12
C VAL A 182 15.13 6.21 -9.39
N ASP A 183 15.75 5.61 -10.40
CA ASP A 183 15.12 5.35 -11.71
C ASP A 183 15.23 3.87 -12.15
N ALA A 184 15.80 3.01 -11.29
CA ALA A 184 16.03 1.59 -11.56
C ALA A 184 16.73 1.32 -12.90
N ASN A 185 17.63 2.23 -13.31
CA ASN A 185 18.30 2.25 -14.60
C ASN A 185 17.32 2.12 -15.76
N SER A 186 16.30 2.99 -15.79
CA SER A 186 15.22 2.96 -16.80
C SER A 186 14.49 1.61 -16.86
N GLY A 187 14.31 0.97 -15.71
CA GLY A 187 13.62 -0.32 -15.58
C GLY A 187 14.50 -1.56 -15.84
N ASN A 188 15.79 -1.39 -16.19
CA ASN A 188 16.70 -2.52 -16.40
C ASN A 188 16.95 -3.35 -15.13
N GLN A 189 16.70 -2.78 -13.95
CA GLN A 189 16.80 -3.49 -12.67
C GLN A 189 15.44 -4.00 -12.14
N LEU A 190 14.36 -3.76 -12.90
CA LEU A 190 13.00 -4.11 -12.48
C LEU A 190 12.52 -5.36 -13.22
N TRP A 191 11.80 -6.18 -12.47
CA TRP A 191 11.30 -7.46 -12.91
C TRP A 191 9.81 -7.61 -12.56
N ILE A 192 9.06 -8.31 -13.41
CA ILE A 192 7.67 -8.67 -13.16
C ILE A 192 7.51 -10.18 -13.23
N LEU A 193 6.77 -10.77 -12.28
CA LEU A 193 6.37 -12.18 -12.36
C LEU A 193 5.10 -12.30 -13.21
N CYS A 194 5.22 -12.97 -14.34
CA CYS A 194 4.15 -13.31 -15.26
C CYS A 194 3.28 -14.46 -14.72
N LYS A 195 2.06 -14.58 -15.24
CA LYS A 195 1.07 -15.57 -14.79
C LYS A 195 1.47 -17.01 -15.07
N ASP A 196 2.36 -17.21 -16.04
CA ASP A 196 2.97 -18.49 -16.42
C ASP A 196 4.14 -18.89 -15.52
N GLY A 197 4.50 -18.07 -14.53
CA GLY A 197 5.61 -18.31 -13.61
C GLY A 197 6.96 -17.78 -14.10
N CYS A 198 7.00 -17.13 -15.26
CA CYS A 198 8.21 -16.51 -15.79
C CYS A 198 8.42 -15.11 -15.19
N ILE A 199 9.66 -14.66 -15.05
CA ILE A 199 10.03 -13.27 -14.72
C ILE A 199 10.50 -12.49 -15.96
N GLU A 200 9.90 -11.34 -16.22
CA GLU A 200 10.30 -10.47 -17.34
C GLU A 200 11.00 -9.22 -16.84
N ASN A 201 12.04 -8.78 -17.56
CA ASN A 201 12.73 -7.53 -17.27
C ASN A 201 12.00 -6.34 -17.91
N ILE A 202 11.61 -5.36 -17.11
CA ILE A 202 10.83 -4.19 -17.55
C ILE A 202 11.58 -3.33 -18.58
N GLY A 203 12.88 -3.11 -18.39
CA GLY A 203 13.70 -2.30 -19.30
C GLY A 203 13.87 -2.93 -20.69
N MET A 204 13.66 -4.25 -20.80
CA MET A 204 13.77 -5.00 -22.06
C MET A 204 12.43 -5.28 -22.75
N THR A 205 11.29 -5.18 -22.04
CA THR A 205 9.96 -5.43 -22.61
C THR A 205 9.63 -4.52 -23.81
N PHE A 206 10.20 -3.31 -23.87
CA PHE A 206 10.05 -2.40 -25.03
C PHE A 206 10.98 -2.72 -26.22
N ARG A 207 12.00 -3.57 -26.02
CA ARG A 207 13.04 -3.88 -27.03
C ARG A 207 12.80 -5.21 -27.75
N ALA A 208 11.87 -6.03 -27.27
CA ALA A 208 11.54 -7.34 -27.85
C ALA A 208 10.18 -7.29 -28.59
N ARG A 209 10.18 -6.90 -29.87
CA ARG A 209 9.02 -7.14 -30.77
C ARG A 209 8.94 -8.59 -31.28
N THR A 210 9.79 -9.48 -30.80
CA THR A 210 9.79 -10.89 -31.19
C THR A 210 9.72 -11.73 -29.94
N ARG A 211 8.50 -12.16 -29.60
CA ARG A 211 8.29 -13.27 -28.68
C ARG A 211 8.87 -14.52 -29.33
N MET A 212 10.09 -14.88 -28.96
CA MET A 212 10.39 -16.29 -28.81
C MET A 212 10.02 -16.61 -27.36
N ASP A 213 8.98 -17.45 -27.23
CA ASP A 213 8.75 -18.42 -26.16
C ASP A 213 8.80 -18.07 -24.67
N GLY A 214 8.71 -16.80 -24.26
CA GLY A 214 8.09 -16.38 -22.98
C GLY A 214 8.65 -17.01 -21.69
N THR A 215 9.83 -17.61 -21.74
CA THR A 215 10.51 -18.25 -20.62
C THR A 215 11.67 -17.36 -20.21
N LEU A 216 12.13 -17.40 -18.95
CA LEU A 216 13.49 -16.96 -18.69
C LEU A 216 14.44 -17.85 -19.46
N CYS A 217 14.77 -17.42 -20.65
CA CYS A 217 16.07 -17.69 -21.19
C CYS A 217 16.96 -16.64 -20.51
N CYS A 218 17.64 -16.99 -19.42
CA CYS A 218 18.85 -16.26 -19.03
C CYS A 218 19.79 -16.37 -20.25
N PRO A 219 19.97 -15.36 -21.11
CA PRO A 219 20.78 -15.50 -22.31
C PRO A 219 22.23 -15.41 -21.81
N GLY A 220 22.78 -16.54 -21.40
CA GLY A 220 24.12 -16.64 -20.81
C GLY A 220 24.38 -17.82 -19.86
N LEU A 221 23.34 -18.56 -19.40
CA LEU A 221 23.52 -19.70 -18.48
C LEU A 221 22.61 -20.88 -18.89
N PRO A 222 23.03 -21.76 -19.82
CA PRO A 222 22.25 -22.95 -20.16
C PRO A 222 22.10 -23.87 -18.94
N GLY A 223 20.86 -24.30 -18.68
CA GLY A 223 20.53 -25.32 -17.68
C GLY A 223 20.25 -24.81 -16.27
N MET A 224 19.57 -23.67 -16.07
CA MET A 224 19.08 -23.27 -14.73
C MET A 224 17.55 -23.24 -14.67
N ALA A 225 16.97 -23.81 -13.62
CA ALA A 225 15.55 -23.81 -13.28
C ALA A 225 15.28 -22.87 -12.11
N VAL A 226 14.19 -22.09 -12.19
CA VAL A 226 13.76 -21.15 -11.16
C VAL A 226 12.61 -21.78 -10.39
N THR A 227 12.78 -21.99 -9.09
CA THR A 227 11.68 -22.40 -8.19
C THR A 227 11.38 -21.26 -7.23
N HIS A 228 10.09 -20.98 -7.02
CA HIS A 228 9.63 -19.89 -6.17
C HIS A 228 8.89 -20.42 -4.93
N ARG A 229 9.35 -20.01 -3.75
CA ARG A 229 8.64 -20.17 -2.48
C ARG A 229 8.75 -18.85 -1.74
N ALA A 230 7.72 -18.00 -1.80
CA ALA A 230 7.77 -16.67 -1.19
C ALA A 230 8.32 -16.71 0.26
N PRO A 231 9.33 -15.88 0.61
CA PRO A 231 9.94 -14.77 -0.14
C PRO A 231 11.18 -15.12 -0.98
N GLU A 232 11.47 -16.42 -1.19
CA GLU A 232 12.70 -16.94 -1.75
C GLU A 232 12.54 -17.40 -3.20
N ILE A 233 13.53 -17.05 -4.03
CA ILE A 233 13.72 -17.64 -5.36
C ILE A 233 14.98 -18.49 -5.31
N ILE A 234 14.85 -19.77 -5.65
CA ILE A 234 16.00 -20.67 -5.81
C ILE A 234 16.25 -20.81 -7.31
N MET A 235 17.44 -20.40 -7.74
CA MET A 235 17.93 -20.68 -9.08
C MET A 235 18.90 -21.85 -9.00
N ALA A 236 18.48 -23.03 -9.47
CA ALA A 236 19.28 -24.25 -9.43
C ALA A 236 19.66 -24.70 -10.83
N LYS A 237 20.84 -25.29 -10.99
CA LYS A 237 21.25 -25.90 -12.25
C LYS A 237 20.47 -27.21 -12.48
N CYS A 238 19.77 -27.32 -13.61
CA CYS A 238 19.14 -28.55 -14.09
C CYS A 238 20.25 -29.47 -14.67
N ASP A 239 20.99 -30.15 -13.80
CA ASP A 239 21.97 -31.15 -14.24
C ASP A 239 21.25 -32.49 -14.48
N THR A 240 21.02 -32.84 -15.74
CA THR A 240 20.54 -34.18 -16.15
C THR A 240 21.63 -35.26 -16.10
N SER A 241 22.83 -34.97 -15.60
CA SER A 241 23.83 -36.01 -15.38
C SER A 241 24.86 -35.58 -14.35
N ARG A 242 24.95 -36.39 -13.27
CA ARG A 242 25.98 -36.38 -12.22
C ARG A 242 25.89 -35.26 -11.17
N GLY A 243 25.08 -35.50 -10.15
CA GLY A 243 25.58 -35.85 -8.80
C GLY A 243 26.57 -34.93 -8.10
N GLU A 244 26.64 -33.64 -8.43
CA GLU A 244 27.34 -32.64 -7.61
C GLU A 244 26.31 -31.60 -7.16
N VAL A 245 25.72 -31.85 -5.99
CA VAL A 245 24.82 -30.91 -5.33
C VAL A 245 25.69 -29.77 -4.83
N THR A 246 25.82 -28.71 -5.61
CA THR A 246 26.23 -27.41 -5.07
C THR A 246 25.25 -27.06 -3.96
N ASP A 247 25.76 -26.82 -2.76
CA ASP A 247 24.96 -26.51 -1.58
C ASP A 247 23.92 -25.41 -1.93
N PRO A 248 22.60 -25.73 -1.92
CA PRO A 248 21.56 -24.79 -2.32
C PRO A 248 21.47 -23.56 -1.39
N ALA A 249 22.17 -23.57 -0.25
CA ALA A 249 22.31 -22.42 0.64
C ALA A 249 23.21 -21.30 0.09
N SER A 250 23.97 -21.54 -0.98
CA SER A 250 24.97 -20.58 -1.51
C SER A 250 24.41 -19.48 -2.43
N GLN A 251 23.13 -19.53 -2.81
CA GLN A 251 22.51 -18.55 -3.72
C GLN A 251 21.06 -18.26 -3.33
N ILE A 252 20.84 -17.78 -2.12
CA ILE A 252 19.52 -17.31 -1.69
C ILE A 252 19.26 -15.97 -2.40
N TRP A 253 18.15 -15.86 -3.13
CA TRP A 253 17.71 -14.61 -3.73
C TRP A 253 16.46 -14.10 -3.00
N ARG A 254 16.44 -12.81 -2.69
CA ARG A 254 15.30 -12.14 -2.06
C ARG A 254 14.55 -11.30 -3.10
N ILE A 255 13.23 -11.41 -3.10
CA ILE A 255 12.37 -10.50 -3.86
C ILE A 255 12.15 -9.25 -3.00
N GLN A 256 12.46 -8.09 -3.57
CA GLN A 256 12.16 -6.80 -2.94
C GLN A 256 11.27 -5.98 -3.86
N ARG A 257 10.10 -5.56 -3.38
CA ARG A 257 9.20 -4.70 -4.17
C ARG A 257 9.75 -3.29 -4.31
N GLN A 258 9.52 -2.69 -5.48
CA GLN A 258 9.92 -1.33 -5.80
C GLN A 258 9.16 -0.32 -4.93
N ARG A 259 7.89 -0.59 -4.66
CA ARG A 259 6.98 0.24 -3.87
C ARG A 259 6.39 -0.60 -2.73
N PRO A 260 5.94 0.02 -1.62
CA PRO A 260 5.21 -0.69 -0.59
C PRO A 260 3.92 -1.33 -1.14
N GLY A 261 3.40 -2.34 -0.44
CA GLY A 261 2.15 -3.03 -0.79
C GLY A 261 2.25 -4.01 -1.97
N SER A 262 1.13 -4.56 -2.40
CA SER A 262 1.04 -5.60 -3.44
C SER A 262 0.85 -5.06 -4.85
N GLY A 263 0.63 -3.75 -5.02
CA GLY A 263 0.19 -3.15 -6.29
C GLY A 263 -1.33 -3.08 -6.43
N ILE A 264 -2.11 -3.62 -5.47
CA ILE A 264 -3.58 -3.58 -5.51
C ILE A 264 -4.11 -3.19 -4.15
N LEU A 265 -4.73 -2.01 -4.07
CA LEU A 265 -5.49 -1.57 -2.90
C LEU A 265 -6.97 -1.76 -3.17
N GLU A 266 -7.64 -2.44 -2.26
CA GLU A 266 -9.08 -2.56 -2.23
C GLU A 266 -9.67 -1.44 -1.38
N VAL A 267 -10.78 -0.89 -1.87
CA VAL A 267 -11.49 0.19 -1.20
C VAL A 267 -12.91 -0.29 -0.91
N GLU A 268 -13.30 -0.20 0.35
CA GLU A 268 -14.60 -0.60 0.85
C GLU A 268 -15.28 0.59 1.53
N CYS A 269 -16.51 0.90 1.10
CA CYS A 269 -17.37 1.84 1.78
C CYS A 269 -18.27 1.09 2.76
N LEU A 270 -18.24 1.49 4.03
CA LEU A 270 -19.04 0.90 5.11
C LEU A 270 -19.51 1.99 6.08
N HIS A 271 -20.22 1.61 7.12
CA HIS A 271 -20.71 2.53 8.13
C HIS A 271 -20.33 2.04 9.51
N ASN A 272 -19.88 2.94 10.38
CA ASN A 272 -19.67 2.70 11.80
C ASN A 272 -20.54 3.67 12.59
N GLY A 273 -21.72 3.19 13.00
CA GLY A 273 -22.77 4.05 13.55
C GLY A 273 -23.13 5.17 12.56
N PRO A 274 -23.06 6.46 12.95
CA PRO A 274 -23.36 7.59 12.07
C PRO A 274 -22.20 8.01 11.16
N THR A 275 -21.02 7.39 11.27
CA THR A 275 -19.85 7.72 10.45
C THR A 275 -19.81 6.85 9.20
N LEU A 276 -19.65 7.50 8.04
CA LEU A 276 -19.33 6.84 6.78
C LEU A 276 -17.83 6.50 6.80
N VAL A 277 -17.48 5.24 6.57
CA VAL A 277 -16.09 4.78 6.61
C VAL A 277 -15.66 4.36 5.22
N VAL A 278 -14.57 4.94 4.72
CA VAL A 278 -13.89 4.53 3.49
C VAL A 278 -12.62 3.81 3.90
N ARG A 279 -12.65 2.48 3.85
CA ARG A 279 -11.53 1.62 4.26
C ARG A 279 -10.71 1.23 3.06
N ILE A 280 -9.41 1.42 3.16
CA ILE A 280 -8.42 1.07 2.14
C ILE A 280 -7.53 -0.03 2.72
N THR A 281 -7.46 -1.17 2.03
CA THR A 281 -6.65 -2.32 2.44
C THR A 281 -5.78 -2.80 1.29
N ASP A 282 -4.57 -3.24 1.62
CA ASP A 282 -3.76 -3.93 0.62
C ASP A 282 -4.30 -5.34 0.39
N ARG A 283 -4.39 -5.77 -0.88
CA ARG A 283 -4.90 -7.10 -1.24
C ARG A 283 -4.13 -8.22 -0.54
N GLU A 284 -2.81 -8.11 -0.40
CA GLU A 284 -2.00 -9.15 0.24
C GLU A 284 -2.27 -9.21 1.74
N ASP A 285 -2.40 -8.06 2.41
CA ASP A 285 -2.75 -8.01 3.83
C ASP A 285 -4.13 -8.65 4.09
N ARG A 286 -5.11 -8.39 3.22
CA ARG A 286 -6.42 -9.03 3.30
C ARG A 286 -6.32 -10.55 3.14
N LEU A 287 -5.54 -11.03 2.15
CA LEU A 287 -5.37 -12.46 1.92
C LEU A 287 -4.66 -13.15 3.09
N ARG A 288 -3.66 -12.50 3.70
CA ARG A 288 -2.98 -12.98 4.91
C ARG A 288 -3.94 -13.04 6.09
N ASN A 289 -4.79 -12.03 6.29
CA ASN A 289 -5.75 -12.04 7.38
C ASN A 289 -6.85 -13.09 7.22
N MET A 290 -7.19 -13.48 5.99
CA MET A 290 -8.12 -14.60 5.74
C MET A 290 -7.49 -15.98 5.94
N SER A 291 -6.17 -16.12 5.81
CA SER A 291 -5.48 -17.40 5.96
C SER A 291 -5.12 -17.74 7.42
N VAL A 292 -5.31 -16.82 8.36
CA VAL A 292 -5.19 -17.10 9.79
C VAL A 292 -6.56 -17.61 10.30
N PRO A 293 -6.71 -18.90 10.66
CA PRO A 293 -7.92 -19.36 11.31
C PRO A 293 -8.06 -18.63 12.64
N SER A 294 -9.22 -17.99 12.84
CA SER A 294 -9.58 -17.42 14.14
C SER A 294 -9.59 -18.55 15.18
N PHE A 295 -8.56 -18.59 16.04
CA PHE A 295 -8.58 -19.45 17.22
C PHE A 295 -9.65 -18.89 18.16
N SER A 296 -10.84 -19.49 18.10
CA SER A 296 -11.83 -19.34 19.15
C SER A 296 -11.21 -19.83 20.46
N ARG A 297 -11.29 -18.98 21.48
CA ARG A 297 -10.75 -19.20 22.83
C ARG A 297 -11.23 -20.55 23.36
N PRO A 298 -10.36 -21.47 23.80
CA PRO A 298 -10.82 -22.75 24.33
C PRO A 298 -11.59 -22.52 25.63
N ALA A 299 -12.81 -23.07 25.69
CA ALA A 299 -13.59 -23.17 26.91
C ALA A 299 -12.83 -24.02 27.93
N LYS A 300 -12.92 -23.63 29.21
CA LYS A 300 -12.22 -24.25 30.34
C LYS A 300 -12.36 -25.79 30.33
N PRO A 301 -11.29 -26.56 30.57
CA PRO A 301 -11.39 -28.00 30.63
C PRO A 301 -12.12 -28.43 31.91
N GLY A 302 -13.30 -29.03 31.74
CA GLY A 302 -13.98 -29.80 32.77
C GLY A 302 -13.29 -31.15 32.96
N ILE A 303 -12.99 -31.48 34.21
CA ILE A 303 -12.39 -32.74 34.64
C ILE A 303 -13.43 -33.86 34.48
N LEU A 304 -13.12 -34.89 33.69
CA LEU A 304 -13.74 -36.21 33.81
C LEU A 304 -12.68 -37.32 33.63
N PRO A 305 -12.70 -38.38 34.46
CA PRO A 305 -11.62 -39.35 34.55
C PRO A 305 -11.77 -40.48 33.53
N PHE A 306 -10.68 -40.90 32.89
CA PHE A 306 -10.63 -42.13 32.11
C PHE A 306 -9.56 -43.09 32.66
N ARG A 307 -10.02 -44.33 32.88
CA ARG A 307 -9.33 -45.46 33.50
C ARG A 307 -8.71 -46.32 32.40
N LEU A 308 -7.41 -46.52 32.43
CA LEU A 308 -6.70 -47.45 31.53
C LEU A 308 -6.93 -48.90 31.97
N HIS A 309 -7.34 -49.77 31.04
CA HIS A 309 -7.17 -51.21 31.13
C HIS A 309 -6.04 -51.61 30.20
N LEU A 310 -4.96 -52.17 30.78
CA LEU A 310 -4.01 -53.00 30.06
C LEU A 310 -4.53 -54.43 30.16
N GLU A 311 -4.73 -55.08 29.01
CA GLU A 311 -4.64 -56.53 28.92
C GLU A 311 -3.34 -56.92 28.24
N LYS A 312 -2.79 -58.04 28.71
CA LYS A 312 -1.49 -58.65 28.37
C LYS A 312 -1.46 -59.21 26.96
#